data_AF-A0A966WUA4-F1
#
_entry.id   AF-A0A966WUA4-F1
#
_cell.length_a   1.000
_cell.length_b   1.000
_cell.length_c   1.000
_cell.angle_alpha   90.00
_cell.angle_beta   90.00
_cell.angle_gamma   90.00
#
_symmetry.space_group_name_H-M   'P 1'
#
loop_
_entity.id
_entity.type
_entity.pdbx_description
1 polymer ?
#
loop_
_entity_poly.entity_id
_entity_poly.type
_entity_poly.pdbx_seq_one_letter_code
_entity_poly.pdbx_strand_id
1 'polypeptide(L)'
;MPSISKQSLQELRKLEQQLRDAQTRQEAMAAGVKLLNSDQPVRLDGQPLQVGDQQRLSSVFQLQVGDGEVLEIAPGGGQALEDLEHTVQNAKEQLTTRLSALQVASVAAADALLEQRTALEQQLAGLGAAPADLGELTRQNDALQQRLADLDAELQELEATARPWQANSPLRRRHASRRRLP
;
A
#
# COMPACT_ATOMS: atom_id res chain seq x y z
N MET A 1 5.77 12.97 3.41
CA MET A 1 6.34 11.61 3.47
C MET A 1 6.96 11.29 2.11
N PRO A 2 8.11 10.61 2.04
CA PRO A 2 8.69 10.20 0.76
C PRO A 2 7.67 9.35 -0.02
N SER A 3 7.44 9.68 -1.29
CA SER A 3 6.52 8.92 -2.13
C SER A 3 7.20 7.65 -2.65
N ILE A 4 6.69 6.49 -2.26
CA ILE A 4 7.16 5.22 -2.83
C ILE A 4 6.67 5.16 -4.27
N SER A 5 7.62 5.02 -5.19
CA SER A 5 7.36 4.86 -6.62
C SER A 5 7.44 3.39 -7.03
N LYS A 6 6.83 3.04 -8.17
CA LYS A 6 6.97 1.70 -8.78
C LYS A 6 8.44 1.33 -9.00
N GLN A 7 9.26 2.29 -9.40
CA GLN A 7 10.70 2.09 -9.60
C GLN A 7 11.42 1.78 -8.28
N SER A 8 11.12 2.54 -7.21
CA SER A 8 11.69 2.29 -5.88
C SER A 8 11.31 0.90 -5.34
N LEU A 9 10.08 0.45 -5.59
CA LEU A 9 9.65 -0.91 -5.22
C LEU A 9 10.37 -1.99 -6.03
N GLN A 10 10.58 -1.77 -7.33
CA GLN A 10 11.36 -2.70 -8.16
C GLN A 10 12.82 -2.82 -7.69
N GLU A 11 13.43 -1.70 -7.32
CA GLU A 11 14.79 -1.68 -6.74
C GLU A 11 14.85 -2.48 -5.43
N LEU A 12 13.88 -2.26 -4.52
CA LEU A 12 13.78 -3.01 -3.27
C LEU A 12 13.64 -4.53 -3.51
N ARG A 13 12.74 -4.93 -4.42
CA ARG A 13 12.55 -6.34 -4.80
C ARG A 13 13.82 -6.96 -5.39
N LYS A 14 14.57 -6.19 -6.19
CA LYS A 14 15.85 -6.63 -6.75
C LYS A 14 16.90 -6.87 -5.66
N LEU A 15 17.04 -5.93 -4.72
CA LEU A 15 17.97 -6.06 -3.59
C LEU A 15 17.61 -7.25 -2.69
N GLU A 16 16.32 -7.44 -2.42
CA GLU A 16 15.83 -8.58 -1.64
C GLU A 16 16.09 -9.91 -2.35
N GLN A 17 15.89 -9.97 -3.67
CA GLN A 17 16.22 -11.16 -4.45
C GLN A 17 17.71 -11.45 -4.45
N GLN A 18 18.56 -10.44 -4.63
CA GLN A 18 20.02 -10.59 -4.59
C GLN A 18 20.49 -11.13 -3.23
N LEU A 19 19.93 -10.63 -2.14
CA LEU A 19 20.21 -11.13 -0.80
C LEU A 19 19.80 -12.59 -0.65
N ARG A 20 18.58 -12.96 -1.06
CA ARG A 20 18.11 -14.35 -1.02
C ARG A 20 18.97 -15.29 -1.84
N ASP A 21 19.35 -14.89 -3.05
CA ASP A 21 20.19 -15.70 -3.94
C ASP A 21 21.58 -15.91 -3.35
N ALA A 22 22.17 -14.87 -2.76
CA ALA A 22 23.48 -14.96 -2.11
C ALA A 22 23.43 -15.87 -0.86
N GLN A 23 22.40 -15.73 -0.02
CA GLN A 23 22.19 -16.59 1.14
C GLN A 23 21.97 -18.05 0.74
N THR A 24 21.18 -18.31 -0.31
CA THR A 24 20.95 -19.67 -0.82
C THR A 24 22.24 -20.31 -1.29
N ARG A 25 23.09 -19.56 -2.01
CA ARG A 25 24.42 -20.05 -2.42
C ARG A 25 25.31 -20.31 -1.21
N GLN A 26 25.29 -19.43 -0.22
CA GLN A 26 26.10 -19.56 0.99
C GLN A 26 25.70 -20.83 1.76
N GLU A 27 24.40 -21.08 1.87
CA GLU A 27 23.87 -22.29 2.48
C GLU A 27 24.25 -23.56 1.72
N ALA A 28 24.22 -23.52 0.39
CA ALA A 28 24.60 -24.64 -0.46
C ALA A 28 26.10 -24.96 -0.42
N MET A 29 26.95 -23.95 -0.19
CA MET A 29 28.40 -24.09 -0.09
C MET A 29 28.87 -24.48 1.32
N ALA A 30 28.01 -24.37 2.33
CA ALA A 30 28.34 -24.75 3.69
C ALA A 30 28.60 -26.27 3.81
N ALA A 31 29.71 -26.65 4.45
CA ALA A 31 30.02 -28.06 4.72
C ALA A 31 29.56 -28.45 6.13
N GLY A 32 29.13 -29.69 6.31
CA GLY A 32 28.90 -30.25 7.65
C GLY A 32 30.10 -31.07 8.09
N VAL A 33 30.62 -30.83 9.30
CA VAL A 33 31.59 -31.70 9.95
C VAL A 33 30.94 -32.34 11.16
N LYS A 34 31.05 -33.67 11.24
CA LYS A 34 30.55 -34.46 12.36
C LYS A 34 31.65 -35.35 12.90
N LEU A 35 31.91 -35.28 14.20
CA LEU A 35 32.85 -36.17 14.83
C LEU A 35 32.16 -37.49 15.19
N LEU A 36 32.46 -38.55 14.46
CA LEU A 36 31.81 -39.86 14.64
C LEU A 36 32.46 -40.70 15.74
N ASN A 37 33.78 -40.60 15.87
CA ASN A 37 34.57 -41.29 16.88
C ASN A 37 35.92 -40.58 17.00
N SER A 38 36.51 -40.57 18.20
CA SER A 38 37.90 -40.15 18.38
C SER A 38 38.46 -40.76 19.66
N ASP A 39 39.70 -41.22 19.58
CA ASP A 39 40.55 -41.61 20.70
C ASP A 39 41.44 -40.47 21.20
N GLN A 40 41.37 -39.31 20.54
CA GLN A 40 42.17 -38.12 20.81
C GLN A 40 41.28 -36.87 20.97
N PRO A 41 41.76 -35.81 21.65
CA PRO A 41 41.00 -34.56 21.70
C PRO A 41 40.94 -33.94 20.30
N VAL A 42 39.73 -33.63 19.85
CA VAL A 42 39.50 -32.92 18.58
C VAL A 42 39.07 -31.49 18.90
N ARG A 43 39.66 -30.53 18.19
CA ARG A 43 39.29 -29.11 18.28
C ARG A 43 38.96 -28.58 16.89
N LEU A 44 37.93 -27.74 16.81
CA LEU A 44 37.59 -26.96 15.64
C LEU A 44 37.80 -25.49 15.99
N ASP A 45 38.71 -24.79 15.30
CA ASP A 45 39.16 -23.43 15.61
C ASP A 45 39.53 -23.24 17.09
N GLY A 46 40.22 -24.23 17.65
CA GLY A 46 40.63 -24.24 19.06
C GLY A 46 39.54 -24.62 20.07
N GLN A 47 38.27 -24.65 19.65
CA GLN A 47 37.14 -25.09 20.49
C GLN A 47 37.03 -26.62 20.50
N PRO A 48 36.84 -27.26 21.65
CA PRO A 48 36.70 -28.72 21.72
C PRO A 48 35.45 -29.19 20.98
N LEU A 49 35.60 -30.22 20.13
CA LEU A 49 34.53 -30.89 19.39
C LEU A 49 34.36 -32.30 19.97
N GLN A 50 33.16 -32.63 20.47
CA GLN A 50 32.90 -33.92 21.11
C GLN A 50 32.34 -34.94 20.11
N VAL A 51 32.50 -36.22 20.44
CA VAL A 51 31.90 -37.31 19.66
C VAL A 51 30.38 -37.15 19.66
N GLY A 52 29.78 -37.16 18.46
CA GLY A 52 28.37 -36.90 18.26
C GLY A 52 28.06 -35.46 17.85
N ASP A 53 28.96 -34.51 18.11
CA ASP A 53 28.77 -33.10 17.72
C ASP A 53 28.82 -32.96 16.20
N GLN A 54 27.96 -32.06 15.72
CA GLN A 54 27.91 -31.65 14.32
C GLN A 54 28.00 -30.13 14.24
N GLN A 55 28.96 -29.64 13.47
CA GLN A 55 29.17 -28.23 13.18
C GLN A 55 28.93 -27.97 11.71
N ARG A 56 28.27 -26.84 11.41
CA ARG A 56 28.10 -26.35 10.04
C ARG A 56 29.17 -25.30 9.78
N LEU A 57 29.93 -25.52 8.72
CA LEU A 57 31.07 -24.73 8.33
C LEU A 57 30.68 -23.82 7.18
N SER A 58 30.67 -22.50 7.41
CA SER A 58 30.38 -21.47 6.39
C SER A 58 31.58 -20.62 5.99
N SER A 59 32.75 -20.83 6.62
CA SER A 59 34.06 -20.24 6.33
C SER A 59 35.14 -21.34 6.22
N VAL A 60 36.42 -20.97 6.09
CA VAL A 60 37.53 -21.93 6.29
C VAL A 60 37.70 -22.18 7.80
N PHE A 61 37.99 -23.43 8.19
CA PHE A 61 38.18 -23.83 9.58
C PHE A 61 39.43 -24.70 9.74
N GLN A 62 40.01 -24.67 10.94
CA GLN A 62 41.10 -25.53 11.33
C GLN A 62 40.60 -26.64 12.27
N LEU A 63 40.75 -27.88 11.85
CA LEU A 63 40.50 -29.07 12.67
C LEU A 63 41.84 -29.57 13.23
N GLN A 64 41.98 -29.61 14.54
CA GLN A 64 43.13 -30.18 15.22
C GLN A 64 42.75 -31.50 15.89
N VAL A 65 43.57 -32.53 15.67
CA VAL A 65 43.42 -33.85 16.30
C VAL A 65 44.68 -34.12 17.13
N GLY A 66 44.52 -34.21 18.44
CA GLY A 66 45.64 -34.32 19.36
C GLY A 66 46.62 -33.16 19.26
N ASP A 67 47.89 -33.42 19.54
CA ASP A 67 48.98 -32.42 19.46
C ASP A 67 49.71 -32.44 18.12
N GLY A 68 49.44 -33.43 17.25
CA GLY A 68 50.25 -33.72 16.07
C GLY A 68 49.61 -33.40 14.73
N GLU A 69 48.28 -33.44 14.63
CA GLU A 69 47.58 -33.35 13.35
C GLU A 69 46.71 -32.09 13.28
N VAL A 70 46.88 -31.33 12.21
CA VAL A 70 46.09 -30.14 11.90
C VAL A 70 45.65 -30.24 10.44
N LEU A 71 44.34 -30.21 10.22
CA LEU A 71 43.70 -30.20 8.91
C LEU A 71 43.01 -28.86 8.71
N GLU A 72 43.21 -28.26 7.54
CA GLU A 72 42.39 -27.14 7.08
C GLU A 72 41.20 -27.71 6.30
N ILE A 73 40.00 -27.28 6.67
CA ILE A 73 38.76 -27.65 5.98
C ILE A 73 38.21 -26.39 5.33
N ALA A 74 38.28 -26.35 4.01
CA ALA A 74 37.64 -25.34 3.19
C ALA A 74 36.37 -25.94 2.55
N PRO A 75 35.16 -25.58 3.03
CA PRO A 75 33.92 -25.90 2.35
C PRO A 75 33.98 -25.43 0.89
N GLY A 76 33.25 -26.13 0.00
CA GLY A 76 33.33 -25.91 -1.45
C GLY A 76 33.23 -24.43 -1.82
N GLY A 77 34.37 -23.83 -2.15
CA GLY A 77 34.45 -22.40 -2.47
C GLY A 77 35.79 -21.73 -2.11
N GLY A 78 36.47 -22.13 -1.02
CA GLY A 78 37.69 -21.44 -0.58
C GLY A 78 37.49 -19.92 -0.48
N GLN A 79 38.30 -19.13 -1.20
CA GLN A 79 38.14 -17.66 -1.32
C GLN A 79 36.73 -17.22 -1.75
N ALA A 80 36.03 -18.04 -2.56
CA ALA A 80 34.68 -17.73 -3.03
C ALA A 80 33.64 -17.71 -1.89
N LEU A 81 33.93 -18.34 -0.75
CA LEU A 81 33.05 -18.35 0.41
C LEU A 81 33.14 -17.03 1.18
N GLU A 82 34.35 -16.51 1.34
CA GLU A 82 34.64 -15.21 1.95
C GLU A 82 34.07 -14.07 1.09
N ASP A 83 34.26 -14.13 -0.23
CA ASP A 83 33.63 -13.19 -1.19
C ASP A 83 32.10 -13.23 -1.12
N LEU A 84 31.52 -14.42 -0.88
CA LEU A 84 30.09 -14.60 -0.76
C LEU A 84 29.54 -14.06 0.56
N GLU A 85 30.26 -14.22 1.67
CA GLU A 85 29.95 -13.57 2.95
C GLU A 85 29.92 -12.06 2.81
N HIS A 86 30.96 -11.47 2.18
CA HIS A 86 30.97 -10.05 1.85
C HIS A 86 29.80 -9.64 0.96
N THR A 87 29.43 -10.47 -0.02
CA THR A 87 28.29 -10.22 -0.90
C THR A 87 26.97 -10.20 -0.14
N VAL A 88 26.74 -11.16 0.78
CA VAL A 88 25.55 -11.22 1.63
C VAL A 88 25.47 -9.98 2.53
N GLN A 89 26.58 -9.63 3.18
CA GLN A 89 26.63 -8.47 4.07
C GLN A 89 26.36 -7.17 3.32
N ASN A 90 27.00 -6.97 2.17
CA ASN A 90 26.78 -5.80 1.31
C ASN A 90 25.33 -5.72 0.82
N ALA A 91 24.75 -6.83 0.35
CA ALA A 91 23.36 -6.86 -0.11
C ALA A 91 22.37 -6.51 1.02
N LYS A 92 22.63 -7.01 2.24
CA LYS A 92 21.84 -6.71 3.44
C LYS A 92 21.92 -5.24 3.82
N GLU A 93 23.12 -4.66 3.80
CA GLU A 93 23.33 -3.24 4.10
C GLU A 93 22.66 -2.33 3.07
N GLN A 94 22.76 -2.66 1.77
CA GLN A 94 22.11 -1.92 0.70
C GLN A 94 20.58 -1.96 0.83
N LEU A 95 20.01 -3.14 1.10
CA LEU A 95 18.57 -3.30 1.33
C LEU A 95 18.11 -2.49 2.55
N THR A 96 18.82 -2.61 3.66
CA THR A 96 18.48 -1.90 4.92
C THR A 96 18.56 -0.39 4.75
N THR A 97 19.61 0.09 4.07
CA THR A 97 19.80 1.52 3.76
C THR A 97 18.65 2.03 2.89
N ARG A 98 18.26 1.26 1.86
CA ARG A 98 17.18 1.66 0.96
C ARG A 98 15.81 1.67 1.63
N LEU A 99 15.52 0.66 2.47
CA LEU A 99 14.31 0.61 3.29
C LEU A 99 14.23 1.81 4.25
N SER A 100 15.35 2.13 4.91
CA SER A 100 15.46 3.27 5.82
C SER A 100 15.24 4.61 5.11
N ALA A 101 15.85 4.80 3.94
CA ALA A 101 15.68 6.01 3.12
C ALA A 101 14.22 6.21 2.67
N LEU A 102 13.49 5.12 2.47
CA LEU A 102 12.06 5.12 2.11
C LEU A 102 11.14 5.08 3.33
N GLN A 103 11.68 5.04 4.55
CA GLN A 103 10.96 4.98 5.81
C GLN A 103 9.96 3.80 5.90
N VAL A 104 10.33 2.65 5.35
CA VAL A 104 9.53 1.43 5.37
C VAL A 104 10.24 0.30 6.08
N ALA A 105 9.47 -0.54 6.77
CA ALA A 105 10.01 -1.66 7.53
C ALA A 105 10.43 -2.85 6.65
N SER A 106 9.82 -3.01 5.46
CA SER A 106 10.05 -4.15 4.58
C SER A 106 9.62 -3.87 3.14
N VAL A 107 10.02 -4.74 2.21
CA VAL A 107 9.55 -4.70 0.81
C VAL A 107 8.04 -4.91 0.74
N ALA A 108 7.48 -5.80 1.55
CA ALA A 108 6.03 -6.01 1.66
C ALA A 108 5.29 -4.76 2.15
N ALA A 109 5.84 -4.03 3.12
CA ALA A 109 5.26 -2.76 3.58
C ALA A 109 5.30 -1.69 2.48
N ALA A 110 6.37 -1.64 1.69
CA ALA A 110 6.47 -0.73 0.55
C ALA A 110 5.43 -1.05 -0.54
N ASP A 111 5.18 -2.33 -0.79
CA ASP A 111 4.18 -2.81 -1.74
C ASP A 111 2.76 -2.42 -1.31
N ALA A 112 2.39 -2.75 -0.07
CA ALA A 112 1.09 -2.39 0.50
C ALA A 112 0.83 -0.88 0.47
N LEU A 113 1.85 -0.06 0.74
CA LEU A 113 1.74 1.39 0.68
C LEU A 113 1.52 1.89 -0.75
N LEU A 114 2.17 1.29 -1.74
CA LEU A 114 1.97 1.63 -3.15
C LEU A 114 0.58 1.19 -3.66
N GLU A 115 0.10 0.02 -3.25
CA GLU A 115 -1.24 -0.46 -3.57
C GLU A 115 -2.30 0.46 -2.97
N GLN A 116 -2.17 0.80 -1.68
CA GLN A 116 -3.07 1.73 -1.00
C GLN A 116 -3.09 3.09 -1.71
N ARG A 117 -1.92 3.63 -2.06
CA ARG A 117 -1.82 4.88 -2.81
C ARG A 117 -2.52 4.78 -4.16
N THR A 118 -2.29 3.71 -4.91
CA THR A 118 -2.89 3.52 -6.24
C THR A 118 -4.41 3.42 -6.14
N ALA A 119 -4.93 2.71 -5.13
CA ALA A 119 -6.36 2.62 -4.87
C ALA A 119 -6.97 4.00 -4.53
N LEU A 120 -6.31 4.79 -3.68
CA LEU A 120 -6.73 6.15 -3.35
C LEU A 120 -6.70 7.07 -4.59
N GLU A 121 -5.67 6.96 -5.44
CA GLU A 121 -5.58 7.72 -6.70
C GLU A 121 -6.72 7.35 -7.66
N GLN A 122 -7.09 6.07 -7.75
CA GLN A 122 -8.24 5.61 -8.53
C GLN A 122 -9.57 6.11 -7.96
N GLN A 123 -9.74 6.10 -6.64
CA GLN A 123 -10.91 6.66 -5.97
C GLN A 123 -11.04 8.16 -6.22
N LEU A 124 -9.93 8.91 -6.08
CA LEU A 124 -9.89 10.34 -6.38
C LEU A 124 -10.21 10.63 -7.85
N ALA A 125 -9.67 9.83 -8.79
CA ALA A 125 -9.99 9.96 -10.20
C ALA A 125 -11.47 9.67 -10.49
N GLY A 126 -12.06 8.67 -9.84
CA GLY A 126 -13.49 8.36 -9.94
C GLY A 126 -14.38 9.47 -9.40
N LEU A 127 -14.03 10.05 -8.24
CA LEU A 127 -14.74 11.20 -7.68
C LEU A 127 -14.58 12.46 -8.56
N GLY A 128 -13.41 12.67 -9.12
CA GLY A 128 -13.12 13.75 -10.07
C GLY A 128 -13.76 13.55 -11.45
N ALA A 129 -14.25 12.35 -11.77
CA ALA A 129 -14.98 12.03 -13.00
C ALA A 129 -16.52 12.16 -12.86
N ALA A 130 -17.01 12.56 -11.69
CA ALA A 130 -18.41 12.94 -11.47
C ALA A 130 -18.91 14.33 -11.98
N PRO A 131 -18.13 15.23 -12.65
CA PRO A 131 -18.64 16.55 -13.00
C PRO A 131 -19.61 16.54 -14.19
N ALA A 132 -19.68 15.44 -14.96
CA ALA A 132 -20.69 15.31 -16.01
C ALA A 132 -22.11 15.23 -15.43
N ASP A 133 -22.28 14.55 -14.30
CA ASP A 133 -23.59 14.35 -13.66
C ASP A 133 -24.05 15.62 -12.90
N LEU A 134 -23.12 16.29 -12.20
CA LEU A 134 -23.40 17.58 -11.54
C LEU A 134 -23.80 18.68 -12.55
N GLY A 135 -23.14 18.75 -13.71
CA GLY A 135 -23.47 19.73 -14.75
C GLY A 135 -24.84 19.46 -15.41
N GLU A 136 -25.20 18.20 -15.60
CA GLU A 136 -26.51 17.80 -16.14
C GLU A 136 -27.64 18.02 -15.11
N LEU A 137 -27.39 17.70 -13.84
CA LEU A 137 -28.32 17.97 -12.73
C LEU A 137 -28.56 19.48 -12.54
N THR A 138 -27.52 20.30 -12.69
CA THR A 138 -27.65 21.77 -12.62
C THR A 138 -28.53 22.30 -13.75
N ARG A 139 -28.28 21.86 -15.00
CA ARG A 139 -29.10 22.24 -16.16
C ARG A 139 -30.56 21.81 -16.02
N GLN A 140 -30.81 20.61 -15.49
CA GLN A 140 -32.16 20.14 -15.19
C GLN A 140 -32.83 20.99 -14.09
N ASN A 141 -32.09 21.38 -13.06
CA ASN A 141 -32.61 22.24 -12.00
C ASN A 141 -33.01 23.61 -12.56
N ASP A 142 -32.14 24.23 -13.37
CA ASP A 142 -32.40 25.53 -13.99
C ASP A 142 -33.64 25.47 -14.90
N ALA A 143 -33.78 24.41 -15.70
CA ALA A 143 -34.96 24.22 -16.56
C ALA A 143 -36.26 24.05 -15.75
N LEU A 144 -36.21 23.31 -14.64
CA LEU A 144 -37.36 23.16 -13.73
C LEU A 144 -37.71 24.47 -13.03
N GLN A 145 -36.72 25.26 -12.62
CA GLN A 145 -36.92 26.59 -12.03
C GLN A 145 -37.57 27.56 -13.01
N GLN A 146 -37.12 27.57 -14.28
CA GLN A 146 -37.75 28.36 -15.34
C GLN A 146 -39.20 27.94 -15.55
N ARG A 147 -39.47 26.62 -15.60
CA ARG A 147 -40.83 26.13 -15.76
C ARG A 147 -41.76 26.49 -14.60
N LEU A 148 -41.23 26.48 -13.37
CA LEU A 148 -41.97 26.97 -12.20
C LEU A 148 -42.29 28.45 -12.32
N ALA A 149 -41.32 29.28 -12.72
CA ALA A 149 -41.52 30.72 -12.89
C ALA A 149 -42.57 31.04 -13.98
N ASP A 150 -42.55 30.31 -15.10
CA ASP A 150 -43.55 30.45 -16.16
C ASP A 150 -44.96 30.09 -15.67
N LEU A 151 -45.10 28.99 -14.93
CA LEU A 151 -46.37 28.55 -14.35
C LEU A 151 -46.90 29.55 -13.30
N ASP A 152 -46.02 30.12 -12.48
CA ASP A 152 -46.39 31.16 -11.52
C ASP A 152 -46.89 32.42 -12.24
N ALA A 153 -46.27 32.81 -13.36
CA ALA A 153 -46.73 33.93 -14.18
C ALA A 153 -48.09 33.64 -14.83
N GLU A 154 -48.29 32.44 -15.40
CA GLU A 154 -49.58 32.01 -15.96
C GLU A 154 -50.70 32.02 -14.90
N LEU A 155 -50.40 31.54 -13.68
CA LEU A 155 -51.35 31.57 -12.56
C LEU A 155 -51.70 33.01 -12.16
N GLN A 156 -50.72 33.91 -12.09
CA GLN A 156 -50.97 35.32 -11.78
C GLN A 156 -51.83 36.01 -12.86
N GLU A 157 -51.61 35.69 -14.14
CA GLU A 157 -52.43 36.21 -15.24
C GLU A 157 -53.87 35.69 -15.19
N LEU A 158 -54.07 34.41 -14.88
CA LEU A 158 -55.38 33.80 -14.69
C LEU A 158 -56.11 34.39 -13.47
N GLU A 159 -55.40 34.63 -12.36
CA GLU A 159 -55.97 35.31 -11.20
C GLU A 159 -56.34 36.76 -11.51
N ALA A 160 -55.50 37.48 -12.26
CA ALA A 160 -55.75 38.85 -12.66
C ALA A 160 -56.96 38.97 -13.59
N THR A 161 -57.17 38.00 -14.48
CA THR A 161 -58.36 37.92 -15.36
C THR A 161 -59.61 37.40 -14.63
N ALA A 162 -59.47 36.59 -13.57
CA ALA A 162 -60.60 36.14 -12.74
C ALA A 162 -61.14 37.22 -11.76
N ARG A 163 -60.28 38.12 -11.27
CA ARG A 163 -60.65 39.23 -10.38
C ARG A 163 -61.79 40.14 -10.88
N PRO A 164 -61.84 40.58 -12.16
CA PRO A 164 -62.96 41.40 -12.65
C PRO A 164 -64.31 40.64 -12.73
N TRP A 165 -64.30 39.31 -12.87
CA TRP A 165 -65.52 38.49 -12.83
C TRP A 165 -66.03 38.22 -11.40
N GLN A 166 -65.13 38.18 -10.41
CA GLN A 166 -65.50 38.10 -8.99
C GLN A 166 -66.03 39.44 -8.44
N ALA A 167 -65.53 40.58 -8.92
CA ALA A 167 -66.01 41.90 -8.52
C ALA A 167 -67.41 42.25 -9.09
N ASN A 168 -67.85 41.57 -10.14
CA ASN A 168 -69.14 41.83 -10.81
C ASN A 168 -70.17 40.69 -10.65
N SER A 169 -69.98 39.79 -9.67
CA SER A 169 -70.97 38.75 -9.36
C SER A 169 -72.22 39.34 -8.66
N PRO A 170 -73.44 39.24 -9.24
CA PRO A 170 -74.62 39.97 -8.75
C PRO A 170 -75.30 39.37 -7.51
N LEU A 171 -74.66 38.44 -6.78
CA LEU A 171 -75.32 37.66 -5.72
C LEU A 171 -75.14 38.18 -4.28
N ARG A 172 -74.59 39.39 -4.08
CA ARG A 172 -74.49 40.03 -2.75
C ARG A 172 -75.26 41.35 -2.62
N ARG A 173 -76.41 41.48 -3.29
CA ARG A 173 -77.39 42.56 -3.01
C ARG A 173 -78.76 42.01 -2.61
N ARG A 174 -78.80 41.20 -1.55
CA ARG A 174 -80.04 41.02 -0.78
C ARG A 174 -79.71 41.01 0.70
N HIS A 175 -80.54 41.75 1.45
CA HIS A 175 -80.59 41.92 2.91
C HIS A 175 -79.88 43.14 3.50
N ALA A 176 -80.65 44.25 3.53
CA ALA A 176 -80.76 45.28 4.58
C ALA A 176 -81.19 46.59 3.89
N SER A 177 -82.30 47.28 4.16
CA SER A 177 -83.35 47.16 5.18
C SER A 177 -84.52 48.05 4.72
N ARG A 178 -85.74 47.51 4.75
CA ARG A 178 -86.97 48.32 4.84
C ARG A 178 -87.01 48.99 6.21
N ARG A 179 -87.26 50.31 6.27
CA ARG A 179 -88.10 51.08 7.23
C ARG A 179 -87.73 52.56 7.12
N ARG A 180 -88.55 53.35 6.42
CA ARG A 180 -89.72 54.15 6.88
C ARG A 180 -89.29 55.57 7.27
N LEU A 181 -89.66 56.52 6.41
CA LEU A 181 -89.82 57.94 6.71
C LEU A 181 -91.11 58.15 7.54
N PRO A 182 -91.20 59.26 8.30
CA PRO A 182 -92.39 59.65 9.07
C PRO A 182 -93.58 60.03 8.19
#